data_AF-G1VVZ9-F1
#
_entry.id   AF-G1VVZ9-F1
#
_cell.length_a   1.000
_cell.length_b   1.000
_cell.length_c   1.000
_cell.angle_alpha   90.00
_cell.angle_beta   90.00
_cell.angle_gamma   90.00
#
_symmetry.space_group_name_H-M   'P 1'
#
loop_
_entity.id
_entity.type
_entity.pdbx_description
1 polymer ?
#
loop_
_entity_poly.entity_id
_entity_poly.type
_entity_poly.pdbx_seq_one_letter_code
_entity_poly.pdbx_strand_id
1 'polypeptide(L)'
;MRKYLSLTRVLLKNSMGMMSDGKSKKALNVFIYGVLAVCMIPLGFTLYMMFNTAMAQLQPLQQEGAVLALGFHISSLVTFLFSIFLIPSIFYFSKDSETLLALPLPPQTILSAKFSVCLVYEYAFTLIVCVPLYIAYANNAAIGIPYILLALVIFITLPIYPLVLSSIITMLLMRFVPFFKNRDRFNMIAGILSIILAFGFSFAMNSGTIAEDPNALISMLTQGNNSMISLFSKIFPAIPFAAEALISSDALQLVYYILITCAALAVLVILGKWLYFKGAIGFSETKSSRKELSAKDFARVSRHSKVRTYLIKELRLLIRTPVYAINCIGMCILMPIMLLVIFITADADVLLQQLPDITPYLDGMLPYAVLAGMASGFLFSNLNMISSTAISREGTNISFMKYIPMSLKQQLQAKVLSGILMSVISMLLTMVCVYFLLPIFPLTWYFAAAAASLITIVLGNYASLALDILHPKLVWEQEAAAVKQNMSGIVSMLAGMAMTVVTCVLLFILPDDYLLFGTAGMVIVCIAVDVVFYMRLDSFAQKRFHQL
;
A
#
# COMPACT_ATOMS: atom_id res chain seq x y z
N MET A 1 -9.83 13.88 -32.04
CA MET A 1 -8.67 14.40 -31.27
C MET A 1 -9.03 15.47 -30.23
N ARG A 2 -9.71 16.58 -30.58
CA ARG A 2 -10.07 17.64 -29.59
C ARG A 2 -10.88 17.13 -28.38
N LYS A 3 -11.89 16.28 -28.61
CA LYS A 3 -12.70 15.66 -27.54
C LYS A 3 -11.86 14.79 -26.60
N TYR A 4 -10.96 13.96 -27.15
CA TYR A 4 -10.04 13.11 -26.39
C TYR A 4 -9.07 13.94 -25.53
N LEU A 5 -8.36 14.91 -26.12
CA LEU A 5 -7.39 15.73 -25.38
C LEU A 5 -8.06 16.56 -24.27
N SER A 6 -9.24 17.13 -24.56
CA SER A 6 -10.01 17.87 -23.57
C SER A 6 -10.43 16.96 -22.41
N LEU A 7 -10.90 15.74 -22.72
CA LEU A 7 -11.31 14.78 -21.71
C LEU A 7 -10.13 14.32 -20.85
N THR A 8 -9.00 13.94 -21.45
CA THR A 8 -7.77 13.57 -20.72
C THR A 8 -7.30 14.70 -19.80
N ARG A 9 -7.34 15.95 -20.27
CA ARG A 9 -6.96 17.11 -19.45
C ARG A 9 -7.88 17.30 -18.24
N VAL A 10 -9.19 17.14 -18.42
CA VAL A 10 -10.17 17.24 -17.33
C VAL A 10 -9.98 16.10 -16.34
N LEU A 11 -9.82 14.87 -16.83
CA LEU A 11 -9.60 13.69 -15.99
C LEU A 11 -8.30 13.79 -15.19
N LEU A 12 -7.19 14.23 -15.80
CA LEU A 12 -5.92 14.46 -15.11
C LEU A 12 -6.06 15.54 -14.03
N LYS A 13 -6.79 16.62 -14.30
CA LYS A 13 -7.04 17.66 -13.29
C LYS A 13 -7.88 17.12 -12.14
N ASN A 14 -8.88 16.29 -12.42
CA ASN A 14 -9.73 15.70 -11.39
C ASN A 14 -8.94 14.68 -10.55
N SER A 15 -8.13 13.83 -11.19
CA SER A 15 -7.34 12.81 -10.52
C SER A 15 -6.14 13.38 -9.74
N MET A 16 -5.45 14.39 -10.27
CA MET A 16 -4.36 15.09 -9.58
C MET A 16 -4.87 16.10 -8.52
N GLY A 17 -6.09 16.62 -8.70
CA GLY A 17 -6.78 17.47 -7.73
C GLY A 17 -7.15 16.73 -6.42
N MET A 18 -7.12 15.39 -6.40
CA MET A 18 -7.48 14.56 -5.24
C MET A 18 -6.58 14.71 -4.00
N MET A 19 -5.38 15.31 -4.13
CA MET A 19 -4.51 15.66 -2.99
C MET A 19 -4.59 17.13 -2.58
N SER A 20 -5.39 17.92 -3.28
CA SER A 20 -5.69 19.29 -2.91
C SER A 20 -7.17 19.36 -2.54
N ASP A 21 -7.50 19.01 -1.29
CA ASP A 21 -8.64 19.66 -0.66
C ASP A 21 -8.45 21.16 -0.92
N GLY A 22 -9.46 21.87 -1.43
CA GLY A 22 -9.34 23.27 -1.91
C GLY A 22 -8.86 24.30 -0.87
N LYS A 23 -8.43 23.85 0.31
CA LYS A 23 -7.82 24.58 1.42
C LYS A 23 -6.35 24.21 1.71
N SER A 24 -5.78 23.18 1.07
CA SER A 24 -4.36 22.81 1.23
C SER A 24 -3.46 23.90 0.63
N LYS A 25 -2.53 24.44 1.43
CA LYS A 25 -1.53 25.39 0.95
C LYS A 25 -0.63 24.65 -0.05
N LYS A 26 -0.55 25.12 -1.29
CA LYS A 26 0.29 24.54 -2.38
C LYS A 26 1.71 24.15 -1.92
N ALA A 27 2.29 24.91 -0.99
CA ALA A 27 3.60 24.65 -0.39
C ALA A 27 3.69 23.29 0.36
N LEU A 28 2.65 22.86 1.06
CA LEU A 28 2.63 21.58 1.78
C LEU A 28 2.63 20.40 0.81
N ASN A 29 1.84 20.49 -0.27
CA ASN A 29 1.83 19.45 -1.30
C ASN A 29 3.19 19.35 -2.01
N VAL A 30 3.83 20.49 -2.31
CA VAL A 30 5.19 20.52 -2.88
C VAL A 30 6.20 19.91 -1.90
N PHE A 31 6.10 20.23 -0.61
CA PHE A 31 6.96 19.63 0.42
C PHE A 31 6.78 18.10 0.49
N ILE A 32 5.54 17.60 0.49
CA ILE A 32 5.25 16.17 0.52
C ILE A 32 5.81 15.46 -0.71
N TYR A 33 5.63 16.02 -1.91
CA TYR A 33 6.23 15.46 -3.12
C TYR A 33 7.76 15.48 -3.06
N GLY A 34 8.35 16.53 -2.47
CA GLY A 34 9.79 16.61 -2.22
C GLY A 34 10.27 15.51 -1.27
N VAL A 35 9.60 15.33 -0.13
CA VAL A 35 9.92 14.26 0.84
C VAL A 35 9.76 12.88 0.21
N LEU A 36 8.67 12.63 -0.52
CA LEU A 36 8.46 11.37 -1.23
C LEU A 36 9.59 11.10 -2.22
N ALA A 37 9.98 12.10 -3.02
CA ALA A 37 11.10 11.97 -3.96
C ALA A 37 12.41 11.64 -3.25
N VAL A 38 12.71 12.30 -2.12
CA VAL A 38 13.88 12.01 -1.29
C VAL A 38 13.83 10.58 -0.73
N CYS A 39 12.67 10.11 -0.25
CA CYS A 39 12.49 8.74 0.22
C CYS A 39 12.68 7.68 -0.87
N MET A 40 12.52 8.03 -2.14
CA MET A 40 12.78 7.11 -3.27
C MET A 40 14.26 7.06 -3.67
N ILE A 41 15.10 8.00 -3.23
CA ILE A 41 16.54 8.01 -3.57
C ILE A 41 17.26 6.75 -3.09
N PRO A 42 17.11 6.27 -1.83
CA PRO A 42 17.74 5.03 -1.40
C PRO A 42 17.34 3.83 -2.25
N LEU A 43 16.06 3.73 -2.63
CA LEU A 43 15.57 2.67 -3.50
C LEU A 43 16.16 2.75 -4.91
N GLY A 44 16.23 3.95 -5.48
CA GLY A 44 16.88 4.15 -6.79
C GLY A 44 18.38 3.81 -6.74
N PHE A 45 19.05 4.16 -5.64
CA PHE A 45 20.46 3.86 -5.44
C PHE A 45 20.72 2.36 -5.27
N THR A 46 19.89 1.64 -4.51
CA THR A 46 20.03 0.18 -4.38
C THR A 46 19.79 -0.54 -5.70
N LEU A 47 18.79 -0.10 -6.48
CA LEU A 47 18.57 -0.63 -7.84
C LEU A 47 19.76 -0.32 -8.76
N TYR A 48 20.32 0.88 -8.70
CA TYR A 48 21.53 1.24 -9.45
C TYR A 48 22.69 0.33 -9.09
N MET A 49 22.97 0.15 -7.80
CA MET A 49 24.05 -0.73 -7.33
C MET A 49 23.85 -2.18 -7.77
N MET A 50 22.62 -2.67 -7.71
CA MET A 50 22.25 -4.02 -8.19
C MET A 50 22.52 -4.18 -9.68
N PHE A 51 22.03 -3.25 -10.52
CA PHE A 51 22.24 -3.31 -11.97
C PHE A 51 23.71 -3.11 -12.35
N ASN A 52 24.40 -2.17 -11.71
CA ASN A 52 25.82 -1.90 -11.98
C ASN A 52 26.69 -3.12 -11.67
N THR A 53 26.41 -3.80 -10.54
CA THR A 53 27.14 -5.01 -10.15
C THR A 53 26.85 -6.16 -11.13
N ALA A 54 25.58 -6.34 -11.51
CA ALA A 54 25.20 -7.35 -12.49
C ALA A 54 25.83 -7.10 -13.88
N MET A 55 25.87 -5.86 -14.34
CA MET A 55 26.54 -5.46 -15.58
C MET A 55 28.03 -5.81 -15.53
N ALA A 56 28.74 -5.37 -14.49
CA ALA A 56 30.18 -5.63 -14.34
C ALA A 56 30.53 -7.13 -14.30
N GLN A 57 29.66 -7.97 -13.73
CA GLN A 57 29.85 -9.42 -13.68
C GLN A 57 29.56 -10.14 -15.01
N LEU A 58 28.59 -9.65 -15.79
CA LEU A 58 28.16 -10.28 -17.05
C LEU A 58 28.84 -9.69 -18.29
N GLN A 59 29.51 -8.55 -18.16
CA GLN A 59 30.26 -7.92 -19.24
C GLN A 59 31.40 -8.81 -19.78
N PRO A 60 32.21 -9.51 -18.95
CA PRO A 60 33.23 -10.45 -19.45
C PRO A 60 32.63 -11.62 -20.24
N LEU A 61 31.35 -11.95 -20.01
CA LEU A 61 30.61 -13.01 -20.68
C LEU A 61 29.86 -12.52 -21.93
N GLN A 62 29.97 -11.22 -22.29
CA GLN A 62 29.23 -10.57 -23.37
C GLN A 62 27.70 -10.71 -23.23
N GLN A 63 27.20 -10.80 -21.99
CA GLN A 63 25.78 -10.98 -21.67
C GLN A 63 25.15 -9.73 -21.04
N GLU A 64 25.71 -8.54 -21.24
CA GLU A 64 25.18 -7.26 -20.75
C GLU A 64 23.73 -7.00 -21.19
N GLY A 65 23.34 -7.51 -22.37
CA GLY A 65 21.97 -7.41 -22.86
C GLY A 65 20.93 -8.14 -22.03
N ALA A 66 21.34 -9.21 -21.34
CA ALA A 66 20.46 -9.93 -20.43
C ALA A 66 20.07 -9.04 -19.23
N VAL A 67 20.98 -8.18 -18.76
CA VAL A 67 20.71 -7.27 -17.64
C VAL A 67 19.75 -6.16 -18.07
N LEU A 68 19.90 -5.60 -19.28
CA LEU A 68 18.93 -4.65 -19.84
C LEU A 68 17.55 -5.27 -20.01
N ALA A 69 17.47 -6.46 -20.62
CA ALA A 69 16.22 -7.19 -20.77
C ALA A 69 15.57 -7.48 -19.42
N LEU A 70 16.34 -7.91 -18.42
CA LEU A 70 15.88 -8.16 -17.06
C LEU A 70 15.35 -6.88 -16.41
N GLY A 71 16.06 -5.76 -16.54
CA GLY A 71 15.60 -4.46 -16.04
C GLY A 71 14.28 -4.01 -16.68
N PHE A 72 14.12 -4.20 -17.99
CA PHE A 72 12.86 -3.93 -18.70
C PHE A 72 11.73 -4.89 -18.29
N HIS A 73 12.04 -6.16 -18.05
CA HIS A 73 11.09 -7.12 -17.50
C HIS A 73 10.64 -6.73 -16.09
N ILE A 74 11.56 -6.33 -15.20
CA ILE A 74 11.23 -5.83 -13.86
C ILE A 74 10.33 -4.60 -13.98
N SER A 75 10.71 -3.60 -14.79
CA SER A 75 9.89 -2.40 -14.96
C SER A 75 8.50 -2.75 -15.48
N SER A 76 8.40 -3.66 -16.45
CA SER A 76 7.13 -4.08 -17.04
C SER A 76 6.25 -4.87 -16.07
N LEU A 77 6.87 -5.71 -15.23
CA LEU A 77 6.17 -6.44 -14.18
C LEU A 77 5.66 -5.49 -13.10
N VAL A 78 6.47 -4.53 -12.67
CA VAL A 78 6.07 -3.48 -11.71
C VAL A 78 4.88 -2.70 -12.27
N THR A 79 4.96 -2.19 -13.50
CA THR A 79 3.84 -1.49 -14.15
C THR A 79 2.61 -2.38 -14.28
N PHE A 80 2.77 -3.65 -14.62
CA PHE A 80 1.64 -4.60 -14.67
C PHE A 80 0.97 -4.78 -13.30
N LEU A 81 1.75 -4.99 -12.23
CA LEU A 81 1.21 -5.20 -10.88
C LEU A 81 0.51 -3.96 -10.32
N PHE A 82 1.10 -2.78 -10.48
CA PHE A 82 0.46 -1.54 -10.03
C PHE A 82 -0.79 -1.20 -10.84
N SER A 83 -0.76 -1.46 -12.15
CA SER A 83 -1.89 -1.18 -13.03
C SER A 83 -3.12 -2.04 -12.72
N ILE A 84 -2.97 -3.26 -12.17
CA ILE A 84 -4.09 -4.10 -11.71
C ILE A 84 -4.95 -3.36 -10.67
N PHE A 85 -4.37 -2.48 -9.87
CA PHE A 85 -5.12 -1.66 -8.91
C PHE A 85 -5.56 -0.32 -9.49
N LEU A 86 -4.72 0.29 -10.32
CA LEU A 86 -4.96 1.62 -10.91
C LEU A 86 -6.11 1.60 -11.92
N ILE A 87 -6.15 0.60 -12.80
CA ILE A 87 -7.13 0.52 -13.88
C ILE A 87 -8.56 0.39 -13.33
N PRO A 88 -8.92 -0.56 -12.44
CA PRO A 88 -10.25 -0.60 -11.83
C PRO A 88 -10.68 0.74 -11.21
N SER A 89 -9.75 1.37 -10.47
CA SER A 89 -9.99 2.63 -9.76
C SER A 89 -10.38 3.76 -10.72
N ILE A 90 -9.66 3.90 -11.84
CA ILE A 90 -9.90 4.98 -12.80
C ILE A 90 -10.99 4.59 -13.81
N PHE A 91 -11.06 3.35 -14.27
CA PHE A 91 -11.94 2.93 -15.35
C PHE A 91 -13.39 2.76 -14.90
N TYR A 92 -13.59 2.26 -13.68
CA TYR A 92 -14.89 1.78 -13.21
C TYR A 92 -15.34 2.41 -11.90
N PHE A 93 -14.44 2.66 -10.95
CA PHE A 93 -14.82 3.05 -9.58
C PHE A 93 -14.86 4.55 -9.32
N SER A 94 -14.47 5.38 -10.28
CA SER A 94 -14.53 6.83 -10.16
C SER A 94 -15.97 7.33 -10.39
N LYS A 95 -16.46 8.28 -9.57
CA LYS A 95 -17.86 8.75 -9.72
C LYS A 95 -18.08 9.52 -11.02
N ASP A 96 -17.02 10.03 -11.65
CA ASP A 96 -17.09 10.60 -12.99
C ASP A 96 -17.58 9.60 -14.04
N SER A 97 -17.50 8.29 -13.79
CA SER A 97 -17.92 7.24 -14.72
C SER A 97 -19.41 7.36 -15.05
N GLU A 98 -20.27 7.59 -14.06
CA GLU A 98 -21.72 7.76 -14.26
C GLU A 98 -22.03 9.01 -15.11
N THR A 99 -21.32 10.10 -14.85
CA THR A 99 -21.47 11.35 -15.62
C THR A 99 -20.98 11.18 -17.06
N LEU A 100 -19.86 10.48 -17.25
CA LEU A 100 -19.28 10.22 -18.57
C LEU A 100 -20.13 9.24 -19.39
N LEU A 101 -20.83 8.30 -18.75
CA LEU A 101 -21.78 7.40 -19.39
C LEU A 101 -23.01 8.14 -19.93
N ALA A 102 -23.40 9.26 -19.33
CA ALA A 102 -24.51 10.09 -19.81
C ALA A 102 -24.14 11.00 -20.98
N LEU A 103 -22.85 11.22 -21.26
CA LEU A 103 -22.40 12.06 -22.36
C LEU A 103 -22.42 11.30 -23.70
N PRO A 104 -22.71 11.97 -24.84
CA PRO A 104 -22.69 11.37 -26.16
C PRO A 104 -21.24 11.18 -26.68
N LEU A 105 -20.42 10.45 -25.93
CA LEU A 105 -19.03 10.13 -26.25
C LEU A 105 -18.90 8.63 -26.53
N PRO A 106 -18.17 8.22 -27.58
CA PRO A 106 -17.99 6.80 -27.86
C PRO A 106 -17.12 6.15 -26.78
N PRO A 107 -17.39 4.87 -26.40
CA PRO A 107 -16.68 4.20 -25.31
C PRO A 107 -15.16 4.17 -25.50
N GLN A 108 -14.71 4.05 -26.74
CA GLN A 108 -13.28 4.08 -27.09
C GLN A 108 -12.61 5.40 -26.71
N THR A 109 -13.29 6.55 -26.88
CA THR A 109 -12.71 7.85 -26.52
C THR A 109 -12.58 8.02 -25.02
N ILE A 110 -13.57 7.55 -24.24
CA ILE A 110 -13.53 7.58 -22.78
C ILE A 110 -12.43 6.64 -22.27
N LEU A 111 -12.39 5.40 -22.78
CA LEU A 111 -11.37 4.42 -22.44
C LEU A 111 -9.97 4.93 -22.74
N SER A 112 -9.72 5.45 -23.95
CA SER A 112 -8.40 5.99 -24.30
C SER A 112 -8.00 7.16 -23.40
N ALA A 113 -8.94 8.05 -23.04
CA ALA A 113 -8.63 9.17 -22.16
C ALA A 113 -8.26 8.71 -20.74
N LYS A 114 -9.01 7.75 -20.19
CA LYS A 114 -8.70 7.14 -18.89
C LYS A 114 -7.41 6.31 -18.93
N PHE A 115 -7.13 5.59 -20.02
CA PHE A 115 -5.87 4.88 -20.22
C PHE A 115 -4.67 5.84 -20.19
N SER A 116 -4.77 7.00 -20.83
CA SER A 116 -3.71 8.01 -20.78
C SER A 116 -3.49 8.60 -19.39
N VAL A 117 -4.55 8.73 -18.58
CA VAL A 117 -4.40 9.10 -17.17
C VAL A 117 -3.61 8.03 -16.42
N CYS A 118 -3.93 6.74 -16.64
CA CYS A 118 -3.16 5.64 -16.04
C CYS A 118 -1.70 5.66 -16.49
N LEU A 119 -1.44 5.86 -17.79
CA LEU A 119 -0.08 5.95 -18.35
C LEU A 119 0.77 7.02 -17.65
N VAL A 120 0.19 8.19 -17.37
CA VAL A 120 0.89 9.27 -16.66
C VAL A 120 1.28 8.85 -15.24
N TYR A 121 0.43 8.13 -14.53
CA TYR A 121 0.77 7.59 -13.21
C TYR A 121 1.86 6.52 -13.27
N GLU A 122 1.83 5.66 -14.30
CA GLU A 122 2.80 4.58 -14.46
C GLU A 122 4.22 5.06 -14.78
N TYR A 123 4.37 6.22 -15.44
CA TYR A 123 5.70 6.79 -15.69
C TYR A 123 6.50 7.05 -14.40
N ALA A 124 5.84 7.32 -13.28
CA ALA A 124 6.52 7.46 -11.99
C ALA A 124 7.22 6.16 -11.57
N PHE A 125 6.57 5.02 -11.79
CA PHE A 125 7.14 3.70 -11.49
C PHE A 125 8.21 3.30 -12.52
N THR A 126 7.99 3.59 -13.80
CA THR A 126 9.00 3.37 -14.84
C THR A 126 10.28 4.17 -14.56
N LEU A 127 10.17 5.41 -14.06
CA LEU A 127 11.34 6.22 -13.68
C LEU A 127 12.19 5.55 -12.61
N ILE A 128 11.56 5.02 -11.56
CA ILE A 128 12.25 4.40 -10.42
C ILE A 128 13.13 3.23 -10.85
N VAL A 129 12.75 2.50 -11.90
CA VAL A 129 13.49 1.32 -12.38
C VAL A 129 14.42 1.66 -13.56
N CYS A 130 13.91 2.34 -14.58
CA CYS A 130 14.66 2.58 -15.82
C CYS A 130 15.79 3.60 -15.64
N VAL A 131 15.63 4.63 -14.80
CA VAL A 131 16.70 5.63 -14.60
C VAL A 131 17.95 4.99 -13.98
N PRO A 132 17.86 4.26 -12.86
CA PRO A 132 19.01 3.51 -12.34
C PRO A 132 19.62 2.53 -13.34
N LEU A 133 18.79 1.83 -14.13
CA LEU A 133 19.24 0.88 -15.15
C LEU A 133 20.05 1.56 -16.24
N TYR A 134 19.57 2.69 -16.78
CA TYR A 134 20.26 3.42 -17.83
C TYR A 134 21.56 4.04 -17.34
N ILE A 135 21.58 4.57 -16.11
CA ILE A 135 22.82 5.08 -15.49
C ILE A 135 23.83 3.94 -15.26
N ALA A 136 23.37 2.76 -14.84
CA ALA A 136 24.24 1.59 -14.69
C ALA A 136 24.84 1.14 -16.04
N TYR A 137 24.03 1.03 -17.09
CA TYR A 137 24.54 0.68 -18.42
C TYR A 137 25.53 1.74 -18.95
N ALA A 138 25.18 3.02 -18.78
CA ALA A 138 26.01 4.16 -19.13
C ALA A 138 27.42 4.12 -18.53
N ASN A 139 27.55 3.61 -17.30
CA ASN A 139 28.84 3.55 -16.61
C ASN A 139 29.72 2.35 -17.04
N ASN A 140 29.14 1.30 -17.63
CA ASN A 140 29.86 0.08 -17.99
C ASN A 140 30.10 -0.06 -19.51
N ALA A 141 29.33 0.65 -20.34
CA ALA A 141 29.43 0.61 -21.80
C ALA A 141 29.74 1.99 -22.40
N ALA A 142 30.37 2.01 -23.58
CA ALA A 142 30.62 3.25 -24.31
C ALA A 142 29.30 3.80 -24.88
N ILE A 143 28.89 4.99 -24.43
CA ILE A 143 27.60 5.59 -24.82
C ILE A 143 27.79 6.59 -25.97
N GLY A 144 26.91 6.53 -26.97
CA GLY A 144 26.75 7.57 -27.98
C GLY A 144 25.39 8.30 -27.89
N ILE A 145 25.23 9.37 -28.68
CA ILE A 145 23.94 10.07 -28.85
C ILE A 145 22.78 9.12 -29.24
N PRO A 146 22.98 8.10 -30.11
CA PRO A 146 21.93 7.15 -30.44
C PRO A 146 21.34 6.43 -29.23
N TYR A 147 22.17 6.05 -28.25
CA TYR A 147 21.71 5.40 -27.02
C TYR A 147 20.71 6.26 -26.26
N ILE A 148 21.00 7.56 -26.07
CA ILE A 148 20.13 8.48 -25.31
C ILE A 148 18.75 8.60 -25.99
N LEU A 149 18.73 8.71 -27.32
CA LEU A 149 17.50 8.81 -28.09
C LEU A 149 16.68 7.51 -28.01
N LEU A 150 17.33 6.36 -28.17
CA LEU A 150 16.69 5.05 -28.08
C LEU A 150 16.16 4.78 -26.66
N ALA A 151 16.96 5.08 -25.63
CA ALA A 151 16.55 4.97 -24.23
C ALA A 151 15.33 5.84 -23.93
N LEU A 152 15.27 7.07 -24.46
CA LEU A 152 14.13 7.97 -24.28
C LEU A 152 12.87 7.42 -24.95
N VAL A 153 12.98 6.92 -26.18
CA VAL A 153 11.84 6.31 -26.90
C VAL A 153 11.33 5.11 -26.13
N ILE A 154 12.22 4.18 -25.77
CA ILE A 154 11.87 2.97 -25.01
C ILE A 154 11.24 3.36 -23.68
N PHE A 155 11.81 4.31 -22.94
CA PHE A 155 11.25 4.78 -21.66
C PHE A 155 9.80 5.26 -21.80
N ILE A 156 9.49 6.04 -22.84
CA ILE A 156 8.13 6.56 -23.07
C ILE A 156 7.16 5.43 -23.42
N THR A 157 7.59 4.40 -24.15
CA THR A 157 6.70 3.35 -24.66
C THR A 157 6.67 2.08 -23.80
N LEU A 158 7.66 1.86 -22.93
CA LEU A 158 7.80 0.66 -22.10
C LEU A 158 6.56 0.34 -21.25
N PRO A 159 5.92 1.30 -20.54
CA PRO A 159 4.75 0.98 -19.73
C PRO A 159 3.48 0.69 -20.55
N ILE A 160 3.46 0.98 -21.87
CA ILE A 160 2.25 0.86 -22.70
C ILE A 160 1.77 -0.58 -22.77
N TYR A 161 2.65 -1.52 -23.14
CA TYR A 161 2.27 -2.92 -23.34
C TYR A 161 1.79 -3.60 -22.04
N PRO A 162 2.51 -3.51 -20.90
CA PRO A 162 2.03 -4.06 -19.63
C PRO A 162 0.70 -3.45 -19.19
N LEU A 163 0.52 -2.13 -19.39
CA LEU A 163 -0.72 -1.44 -19.05
C LEU A 163 -1.89 -1.88 -19.95
N VAL A 164 -1.65 -2.15 -21.23
CA VAL A 164 -2.64 -2.72 -22.16
C VAL A 164 -3.07 -4.11 -21.68
N LEU A 165 -2.12 -4.98 -21.35
CA LEU A 165 -2.40 -6.34 -20.88
C LEU A 165 -3.27 -6.31 -19.62
N SER A 166 -2.88 -5.51 -18.62
CA SER A 166 -3.64 -5.31 -17.38
C SER A 166 -5.02 -4.72 -17.64
N SER A 167 -5.14 -3.80 -18.61
CA SER A 167 -6.43 -3.21 -19.00
C SER A 167 -7.37 -4.22 -19.62
N ILE A 168 -6.87 -5.09 -20.51
CA ILE A 168 -7.67 -6.16 -21.13
C ILE A 168 -8.14 -7.14 -20.06
N ILE A 169 -7.24 -7.61 -19.19
CA ILE A 169 -7.57 -8.52 -18.09
C ILE A 169 -8.63 -7.88 -17.18
N THR A 170 -8.44 -6.63 -16.78
CA THR A 170 -9.39 -5.91 -15.93
C THR A 170 -10.75 -5.76 -16.60
N MET A 171 -10.81 -5.37 -17.88
CA MET A 171 -12.06 -5.26 -18.61
C MET A 171 -12.79 -6.62 -18.71
N LEU A 172 -12.05 -7.72 -18.90
CA LEU A 172 -12.62 -9.07 -18.90
C LEU A 172 -13.15 -9.44 -17.51
N LEU A 173 -12.40 -9.21 -16.44
CA LEU A 173 -12.84 -9.45 -15.07
C LEU A 173 -14.10 -8.64 -14.74
N MET A 174 -14.11 -7.35 -15.07
CA MET A 174 -15.22 -6.44 -14.80
C MET A 174 -16.48 -6.80 -15.57
N ARG A 175 -16.36 -7.44 -16.73
CA ARG A 175 -17.51 -7.99 -17.45
C ARG A 175 -18.22 -9.10 -16.66
N PHE A 176 -17.50 -9.83 -15.80
CA PHE A 176 -18.07 -10.91 -15.00
C PHE A 176 -18.44 -10.48 -13.57
N VAL A 177 -18.10 -9.26 -13.15
CA VAL A 177 -18.50 -8.71 -11.83
C VAL A 177 -20.02 -8.77 -11.58
N PRO A 178 -20.91 -8.53 -12.56
CA PRO A 178 -22.36 -8.67 -12.35
C PRO A 178 -22.80 -10.09 -11.94
N PHE A 179 -22.02 -11.13 -12.23
CA PHE A 179 -22.31 -12.50 -11.76
C PHE A 179 -22.00 -12.66 -10.25
N PHE A 180 -21.10 -11.85 -9.71
CA PHE A 180 -20.80 -11.81 -8.29
C PHE A 180 -21.77 -10.86 -7.59
N LYS A 181 -22.81 -11.43 -6.97
CA LYS A 181 -23.92 -10.72 -6.29
C LYS A 181 -23.53 -9.55 -5.36
N ASN A 182 -22.28 -9.45 -4.87
CA ASN A 182 -21.77 -8.25 -4.17
C ASN A 182 -20.38 -7.84 -4.69
N ARG A 183 -20.28 -6.57 -5.11
CA ARG A 183 -19.05 -5.80 -5.37
C ARG A 183 -17.94 -6.06 -4.35
N ASP A 184 -18.29 -5.93 -3.07
CA ASP A 184 -17.32 -5.98 -1.98
C ASP A 184 -16.71 -7.36 -1.80
N ARG A 185 -17.48 -8.42 -2.09
CA ARG A 185 -16.98 -9.79 -1.98
C ARG A 185 -15.92 -10.10 -3.04
N PHE A 186 -16.12 -9.64 -4.28
CA PHE A 186 -15.13 -9.84 -5.34
C PHE A 186 -13.82 -9.13 -5.02
N ASN A 187 -13.88 -7.84 -4.67
CA ASN A 187 -12.70 -7.06 -4.34
C ASN A 187 -11.97 -7.57 -3.08
N MET A 188 -12.71 -8.08 -2.08
CA MET A 188 -12.12 -8.73 -0.90
C MET A 188 -11.41 -10.03 -1.27
N ILE A 189 -12.05 -10.91 -2.06
CA ILE A 189 -11.45 -12.17 -2.52
C ILE A 189 -10.22 -11.91 -3.38
N ALA A 190 -10.32 -10.98 -4.34
CA ALA A 190 -9.19 -10.60 -5.19
C ALA A 190 -8.04 -10.03 -4.34
N GLY A 191 -8.32 -9.18 -3.35
CA GLY A 191 -7.32 -8.65 -2.43
C GLY A 191 -6.61 -9.74 -1.62
N ILE A 192 -7.37 -10.68 -1.03
CA ILE A 192 -6.82 -11.82 -0.29
C ILE A 192 -5.99 -12.72 -1.21
N LEU A 193 -6.49 -13.03 -2.41
CA LEU A 193 -5.77 -13.85 -3.39
C LEU A 193 -4.46 -13.18 -3.83
N SER A 194 -4.46 -11.85 -3.99
CA SER A 194 -3.26 -11.08 -4.34
C SER A 194 -2.19 -11.18 -3.26
N ILE A 195 -2.60 -11.08 -1.98
CA ILE A 195 -1.70 -11.25 -0.84
C ILE A 195 -1.13 -12.66 -0.80
N ILE A 196 -1.99 -13.69 -0.95
CA ILE A 196 -1.55 -15.09 -0.98
C ILE A 196 -0.58 -15.35 -2.14
N LEU A 197 -0.85 -14.81 -3.34
CA LEU A 197 0.05 -14.94 -4.48
C LEU A 197 1.37 -14.21 -4.26
N ALA A 198 1.35 -13.00 -3.69
CA ALA A 198 2.56 -12.24 -3.40
C ALA A 198 3.43 -12.96 -2.36
N PHE A 199 2.83 -13.46 -1.27
CA PHE A 199 3.54 -14.24 -0.26
C PHE A 199 3.96 -15.62 -0.79
N GLY A 200 3.13 -16.29 -1.57
CA GLY A 200 3.46 -17.57 -2.18
C GLY A 200 4.61 -17.45 -3.18
N PHE A 201 4.64 -16.38 -3.97
CA PHE A 201 5.76 -16.05 -4.84
C PHE A 201 7.02 -15.70 -4.03
N SER A 202 6.91 -14.85 -3.00
CA SER A 202 8.03 -14.53 -2.11
C SER A 202 8.58 -15.77 -1.43
N PHE A 203 7.72 -16.67 -0.96
CA PHE A 203 8.11 -17.94 -0.36
C PHE A 203 8.80 -18.83 -1.39
N ALA A 204 8.22 -19.03 -2.57
CA ALA A 204 8.85 -19.82 -3.64
C ALA A 204 10.21 -19.27 -4.09
N MET A 205 10.39 -17.94 -4.09
CA MET A 205 11.67 -17.30 -4.41
C MET A 205 12.71 -17.48 -3.29
N ASN A 206 12.30 -17.43 -2.02
CA ASN A 206 13.20 -17.60 -0.89
C ASN A 206 13.46 -19.08 -0.54
N SER A 207 12.54 -19.99 -0.89
CA SER A 207 12.65 -21.43 -0.68
C SER A 207 13.33 -22.15 -1.84
N GLY A 208 13.78 -21.42 -2.87
CA GLY A 208 14.44 -21.99 -4.04
C GLY A 208 15.91 -22.27 -3.76
N THR A 209 16.37 -23.45 -4.20
CA THR A 209 17.74 -23.98 -4.25
C THR A 209 18.79 -23.05 -4.90
N ILE A 210 18.37 -21.88 -5.39
CA ILE A 210 19.22 -20.84 -6.02
C ILE A 210 20.19 -20.23 -5.01
N ALA A 211 19.84 -20.22 -3.72
CA ALA A 211 20.71 -19.68 -2.65
C ALA A 211 21.82 -20.66 -2.22
N GLU A 212 21.68 -21.97 -2.49
CA GLU A 212 22.56 -22.99 -1.90
C GLU A 212 23.71 -23.45 -2.82
N ASP A 213 23.60 -23.26 -4.14
CA ASP A 213 24.66 -23.68 -5.07
C ASP A 213 24.98 -22.59 -6.13
N PRO A 214 26.06 -21.82 -5.96
CA PRO A 214 26.52 -20.84 -6.93
C PRO A 214 26.76 -21.42 -8.34
N ASN A 215 27.07 -22.72 -8.45
CA ASN A 215 27.32 -23.40 -9.73
C ASN A 215 26.04 -23.78 -10.47
N ALA A 216 24.91 -23.95 -9.77
CA ALA A 216 23.60 -24.14 -10.39
C ALA A 216 23.16 -22.89 -11.18
N LEU A 217 23.49 -21.70 -10.67
CA LEU A 217 23.20 -20.43 -11.34
C LEU A 217 24.06 -20.25 -12.60
N ILE A 218 25.35 -20.60 -12.52
CA ILE A 218 26.28 -20.57 -13.67
C ILE A 218 25.85 -21.59 -14.74
N SER A 219 25.47 -22.82 -14.36
CA SER A 219 24.97 -23.82 -15.32
C SER A 219 23.64 -23.43 -15.97
N MET A 220 22.73 -22.77 -15.24
CA MET A 220 21.49 -22.21 -15.81
C MET A 220 21.77 -21.08 -16.83
N LEU A 221 22.76 -20.22 -16.54
CA LEU A 221 23.16 -19.12 -17.44
C LEU A 221 23.94 -19.58 -18.68
N THR A 222 24.73 -20.66 -18.55
CA THR A 222 25.59 -21.19 -19.63
C THR A 222 24.88 -22.17 -20.55
N GLN A 223 23.90 -22.94 -20.05
CA GLN A 223 23.15 -23.90 -20.88
C GLN A 223 22.07 -23.24 -21.77
N GLY A 224 21.86 -21.92 -21.65
CA GLY A 224 20.88 -21.19 -22.45
C GLY A 224 19.41 -21.55 -22.15
N ASN A 225 19.17 -22.45 -21.20
CA ASN A 225 17.84 -22.86 -20.74
C ASN A 225 17.30 -21.85 -19.71
N ASN A 226 17.31 -20.57 -20.08
CA ASN A 226 16.88 -19.45 -19.23
C ASN A 226 15.37 -19.52 -18.99
N SER A 227 14.94 -20.41 -18.09
CA SER A 227 13.52 -20.68 -17.82
C SER A 227 12.76 -19.39 -17.45
N MET A 228 13.34 -18.51 -16.63
CA MET A 228 12.70 -17.24 -16.29
C MET A 228 12.68 -16.24 -17.46
N ILE A 229 13.79 -16.01 -18.16
CA ILE A 229 13.84 -15.06 -19.29
C ILE A 229 12.91 -15.51 -20.42
N SER A 230 12.85 -16.82 -20.70
CA SER A 230 11.94 -17.39 -21.69
C SER A 230 10.46 -17.30 -21.28
N LEU A 231 10.14 -17.45 -19.99
CA LEU A 231 8.78 -17.23 -19.48
C LEU A 231 8.38 -15.75 -19.55
N PHE A 232 9.25 -14.84 -19.10
CA PHE A 232 8.97 -13.40 -19.16
C PHE A 232 8.92 -12.85 -20.59
N SER A 233 9.73 -13.40 -21.50
CA SER A 233 9.68 -13.07 -22.94
C SER A 233 8.39 -13.53 -23.60
N LYS A 234 7.74 -14.59 -23.11
CA LYS A 234 6.40 -15.00 -23.60
C LYS A 234 5.30 -14.04 -23.14
N ILE A 235 5.38 -13.53 -21.90
CA ILE A 235 4.39 -12.59 -21.36
C ILE A 235 4.56 -11.20 -21.98
N PHE A 236 5.82 -10.76 -22.13
CA PHE A 236 6.20 -9.45 -22.65
C PHE A 236 7.09 -9.58 -23.90
N PRO A 237 6.52 -9.97 -25.05
CA PRO A 237 7.28 -10.27 -26.28
C PRO A 237 7.98 -9.07 -26.90
N ALA A 238 7.61 -7.85 -26.51
CA ALA A 238 8.24 -6.62 -27.00
C ALA A 238 9.62 -6.36 -26.38
N ILE A 239 9.90 -6.91 -25.19
CA ILE A 239 11.09 -6.54 -24.39
C ILE A 239 12.43 -7.00 -25.00
N PRO A 240 12.56 -8.21 -25.55
CA PRO A 240 13.80 -8.63 -26.21
C PRO A 240 14.21 -7.66 -27.33
N PHE A 241 13.26 -7.20 -28.14
CA PHE A 241 13.49 -6.22 -29.21
C PHE A 241 13.92 -4.85 -28.67
N ALA A 242 13.37 -4.41 -27.53
CA ALA A 242 13.78 -3.16 -26.89
C ALA A 242 15.20 -3.23 -26.31
N ALA A 243 15.56 -4.37 -25.69
CA ALA A 243 16.91 -4.58 -25.16
C ALA A 243 17.94 -4.61 -26.29
N GLU A 244 17.67 -5.40 -27.33
CA GLU A 244 18.55 -5.50 -28.50
C GLU A 244 18.73 -4.14 -29.20
N ALA A 245 17.64 -3.41 -29.44
CA ALA A 245 17.70 -2.07 -30.04
C ALA A 245 18.65 -1.13 -29.29
N LEU A 246 18.70 -1.23 -27.95
CA LEU A 246 19.53 -0.36 -27.13
C LEU A 246 21.02 -0.75 -27.11
N ILE A 247 21.34 -2.04 -27.24
CA ILE A 247 22.71 -2.58 -27.21
C ILE A 247 23.37 -2.42 -28.57
N SER A 248 22.74 -2.95 -29.62
CA SER A 248 23.29 -2.93 -30.98
C SER A 248 23.03 -1.62 -31.71
N SER A 249 22.29 -0.68 -31.10
CA SER A 249 21.82 0.55 -31.74
C SER A 249 21.05 0.28 -33.05
N ASP A 250 20.39 -0.89 -33.13
CA ASP A 250 19.67 -1.33 -34.31
C ASP A 250 18.25 -0.71 -34.37
N ALA A 251 18.06 0.18 -35.34
CA ALA A 251 16.78 0.82 -35.59
C ALA A 251 15.67 -0.16 -36.01
N LEU A 252 16.03 -1.30 -36.61
CA LEU A 252 15.07 -2.31 -37.06
C LEU A 252 14.41 -3.02 -35.88
N GLN A 253 15.18 -3.31 -34.83
CA GLN A 253 14.65 -3.89 -33.58
C GLN A 253 13.71 -2.91 -32.87
N LEU A 254 14.04 -1.61 -32.89
CA LEU A 254 13.15 -0.57 -32.38
C LEU A 254 11.82 -0.53 -33.14
N VAL A 255 11.84 -0.70 -34.47
CA VAL A 255 10.62 -0.75 -35.28
C VAL A 255 9.75 -1.95 -34.90
N TYR A 256 10.32 -3.14 -34.70
CA TYR A 256 9.56 -4.31 -34.23
C TYR A 256 8.94 -4.07 -32.85
N TYR A 257 9.72 -3.50 -31.93
CA TYR A 257 9.24 -3.14 -30.60
C TYR A 257 8.06 -2.15 -30.66
N ILE A 258 8.17 -1.08 -31.43
CA ILE A 258 7.11 -0.08 -31.62
C ILE A 258 5.88 -0.72 -32.28
N LEU A 259 6.07 -1.57 -33.29
CA LEU A 259 4.96 -2.22 -33.98
C LEU A 259 4.15 -3.11 -33.02
N ILE A 260 4.81 -3.91 -32.18
CA ILE A 260 4.15 -4.77 -31.19
C ILE A 260 3.37 -3.92 -30.17
N THR A 261 3.97 -2.84 -29.66
CA THR A 261 3.31 -1.95 -28.68
C THR A 261 2.11 -1.21 -29.29
N CYS A 262 2.23 -0.71 -30.52
CA CYS A 262 1.13 -0.09 -31.26
C CYS A 262 0.00 -1.10 -31.57
N ALA A 263 0.34 -2.32 -31.98
CA ALA A 263 -0.63 -3.38 -32.24
C ALA A 263 -1.42 -3.73 -30.96
N ALA A 264 -0.75 -3.86 -29.82
CA ALA A 264 -1.40 -4.09 -28.53
C ALA A 264 -2.37 -2.95 -28.17
N LEU A 265 -1.96 -1.69 -28.35
CA LEU A 265 -2.81 -0.53 -28.10
C LEU A 265 -4.03 -0.49 -29.04
N ALA A 266 -3.87 -0.85 -30.32
CA ALA A 266 -4.98 -0.96 -31.26
C ALA A 266 -5.99 -2.03 -30.82
N VAL A 267 -5.51 -3.20 -30.38
CA VAL A 267 -6.36 -4.27 -29.81
C VAL A 267 -7.15 -3.76 -28.61
N LEU A 268 -6.52 -3.03 -27.69
CA LEU A 268 -7.19 -2.43 -26.53
C LEU A 268 -8.36 -1.52 -26.95
N VAL A 269 -8.12 -0.62 -27.91
CA VAL A 269 -9.14 0.33 -28.39
C VAL A 269 -10.30 -0.39 -29.07
N ILE A 270 -10.01 -1.44 -29.83
CA ILE A 270 -11.05 -2.27 -30.47
C ILE A 270 -11.88 -2.99 -29.42
N LEU A 271 -11.24 -3.70 -28.48
CA LEU A 271 -11.91 -4.42 -27.40
C LEU A 271 -12.72 -3.48 -26.49
N GLY A 272 -12.21 -2.27 -26.26
CA GLY A 272 -12.88 -1.22 -25.51
C GLY A 272 -14.27 -0.88 -26.01
N LYS A 273 -14.49 -0.93 -27.33
CA LYS A 273 -15.81 -0.71 -27.94
C LYS A 273 -16.86 -1.71 -27.44
N TRP A 274 -16.45 -2.94 -27.20
CA TRP A 274 -17.36 -4.06 -26.89
C TRP A 274 -17.44 -4.39 -25.40
N LEU A 275 -16.33 -4.22 -24.68
CA LEU A 275 -16.21 -4.65 -23.29
C LEU A 275 -16.45 -3.53 -22.28
N TYR A 276 -16.02 -2.29 -22.57
CA TYR A 276 -15.92 -1.24 -21.55
C TYR A 276 -17.28 -0.87 -20.93
N PHE A 277 -18.26 -0.45 -21.72
CA PHE A 277 -19.56 -0.03 -21.21
C PHE A 277 -20.38 -1.17 -20.60
N LYS A 278 -20.25 -2.40 -21.10
CA LYS A 278 -20.93 -3.56 -20.48
C LYS A 278 -20.44 -3.82 -19.05
N GLY A 279 -19.14 -3.65 -18.80
CA GLY A 279 -18.58 -3.70 -17.44
C GLY A 279 -18.97 -2.50 -16.58
N ALA A 280 -18.99 -1.29 -17.17
CA ALA A 280 -19.27 -0.06 -16.43
C ALA A 280 -20.74 0.04 -15.96
N ILE A 281 -21.71 -0.35 -16.80
CA ILE A 281 -23.14 -0.32 -16.47
C ILE A 281 -23.51 -1.41 -15.44
N GLY A 282 -22.85 -2.56 -15.50
CA GLY A 282 -23.04 -3.64 -14.52
C GLY A 282 -22.59 -3.27 -13.09
N PHE A 283 -21.80 -2.21 -12.93
CA PHE A 283 -21.30 -1.73 -11.64
C PHE A 283 -22.29 -0.82 -10.91
N SER A 284 -23.12 -0.05 -11.64
CA SER A 284 -24.11 0.87 -11.05
C SER A 284 -25.34 0.17 -10.44
N GLU A 285 -25.59 -1.09 -10.79
CA GLU A 285 -26.75 -1.84 -10.28
C GLU A 285 -26.43 -2.61 -8.99
N THR A 286 -26.44 -1.92 -7.85
CA THR A 286 -26.48 -2.63 -6.56
C THR A 286 -27.92 -3.05 -6.26
N LYS A 287 -28.26 -4.32 -6.50
CA LYS A 287 -29.56 -4.88 -6.10
C LYS A 287 -29.64 -4.92 -4.57
N SER A 288 -30.33 -3.94 -3.98
CA SER A 288 -30.75 -4.01 -2.59
C SER A 288 -31.71 -5.18 -2.41
N SER A 289 -31.28 -6.21 -1.67
CA SER A 289 -32.17 -7.23 -1.13
C SER A 289 -33.09 -6.54 -0.12
N ARG A 290 -34.28 -6.14 -0.57
CA ARG A 290 -35.36 -5.68 0.31
C ARG A 290 -35.92 -6.88 1.09
N LYS A 291 -35.14 -7.38 2.05
CA LYS A 291 -35.63 -8.35 3.02
C LYS A 291 -36.29 -7.60 4.17
N GLU A 292 -37.58 -7.84 4.37
CA GLU A 292 -38.29 -7.32 5.54
C GLU A 292 -37.68 -7.90 6.82
N LEU A 293 -37.45 -7.04 7.81
CA LEU A 293 -36.90 -7.42 9.11
C LEU A 293 -38.03 -7.99 9.98
N SER A 294 -37.81 -9.15 10.60
CA SER A 294 -38.79 -9.75 11.52
C SER A 294 -38.80 -9.02 12.86
N ALA A 295 -39.92 -9.09 13.61
CA ALA A 295 -39.99 -8.65 15.01
C ALA A 295 -38.91 -9.30 15.90
N LYS A 296 -38.50 -10.53 15.57
CA LYS A 296 -37.39 -11.25 16.25
C LYS A 296 -36.03 -10.61 15.96
N ASP A 297 -35.85 -10.05 14.76
CA ASP A 297 -34.64 -9.31 14.39
C ASP A 297 -34.57 -7.98 15.15
N PHE A 298 -35.71 -7.31 15.34
CA PHE A 298 -35.81 -6.07 16.09
C PHE A 298 -35.46 -6.27 17.58
N ALA A 299 -36.01 -7.31 18.21
CA ALA A 299 -35.75 -7.66 19.60
C ALA A 299 -34.30 -8.13 19.86
N ARG A 300 -33.62 -8.63 18.83
CA ARG A 300 -32.20 -9.02 18.90
C ARG A 300 -31.27 -7.81 18.89
N VAL A 301 -31.62 -6.76 18.14
CA VAL A 301 -30.81 -5.54 18.00
C VAL A 301 -30.89 -4.65 19.25
N SER A 302 -32.02 -4.64 19.96
CA SER A 302 -32.24 -3.80 21.16
C SER A 302 -31.50 -4.26 22.43
N ARG A 303 -30.85 -5.44 22.43
CA ARG A 303 -30.13 -5.98 23.60
C ARG A 303 -28.72 -5.42 23.80
N HIS A 304 -28.20 -4.61 22.87
CA HIS A 304 -26.82 -4.13 22.92
C HIS A 304 -26.75 -2.65 23.33
N SER A 305 -25.69 -2.28 24.07
CA SER A 305 -25.43 -0.87 24.39
C SER A 305 -25.19 -0.06 23.12
N LYS A 306 -25.56 1.22 23.13
CA LYS A 306 -25.38 2.12 21.96
C LYS A 306 -23.94 2.08 21.44
N VAL A 307 -22.96 2.16 22.33
CA VAL A 307 -21.51 2.12 22.01
C VAL A 307 -21.11 0.80 21.38
N ARG A 308 -21.57 -0.34 21.92
CA ARG A 308 -21.26 -1.67 21.36
C ARG A 308 -21.87 -1.84 19.97
N THR A 309 -23.11 -1.41 19.76
CA THR A 309 -23.76 -1.48 18.45
C THR A 309 -23.02 -0.63 17.42
N TYR A 310 -22.62 0.59 17.81
CA TYR A 310 -21.86 1.47 16.93
C TYR A 310 -20.45 0.93 16.65
N LEU A 311 -19.77 0.35 17.64
CA LEU A 311 -18.49 -0.34 17.45
C LEU A 311 -18.61 -1.50 16.46
N ILE A 312 -19.63 -2.36 16.61
CA ILE A 312 -19.86 -3.48 15.68
C ILE A 312 -20.15 -2.97 14.27
N LYS A 313 -20.88 -1.85 14.13
CA LYS A 313 -21.08 -1.17 12.84
C LYS A 313 -19.74 -0.75 12.24
N GLU A 314 -18.86 -0.10 13.00
CA GLU A 314 -17.54 0.33 12.51
C GLU A 314 -16.65 -0.86 12.11
N LEU A 315 -16.57 -1.91 12.92
CA LEU A 315 -15.80 -3.11 12.58
C LEU A 315 -16.35 -3.81 11.33
N ARG A 316 -17.67 -3.87 11.20
CA ARG A 316 -18.31 -4.46 10.02
C ARG A 316 -18.05 -3.61 8.77
N LEU A 317 -18.03 -2.28 8.89
CA LEU A 317 -17.65 -1.38 7.79
C LEU A 317 -16.20 -1.64 7.36
N LEU A 318 -15.27 -1.75 8.30
CA LEU A 318 -13.87 -2.06 8.01
C LEU A 318 -13.69 -3.39 7.26
N ILE A 319 -14.41 -4.44 7.65
CA ILE A 319 -14.30 -5.76 7.02
C ILE A 319 -15.03 -5.80 5.67
N ARG A 320 -16.21 -5.18 5.59
CA ARG A 320 -17.03 -5.23 4.38
C ARG A 320 -16.50 -4.37 3.26
N THR A 321 -15.85 -3.26 3.56
CA THR A 321 -15.25 -2.41 2.54
C THR A 321 -13.83 -2.91 2.24
N PRO A 322 -13.55 -3.47 1.05
CA PRO A 322 -12.29 -4.15 0.74
C PRO A 322 -11.05 -3.26 0.94
N VAL A 323 -11.18 -1.97 0.62
CA VAL A 323 -10.06 -1.04 0.76
C VAL A 323 -9.76 -0.77 2.24
N TYR A 324 -10.79 -0.71 3.09
CA TYR A 324 -10.61 -0.59 4.54
C TYR A 324 -10.07 -1.90 5.11
N ALA A 325 -10.54 -3.05 4.64
CA ALA A 325 -10.05 -4.35 5.09
C ALA A 325 -8.54 -4.49 4.81
N ILE A 326 -8.06 -4.11 3.62
CA ILE A 326 -6.64 -4.23 3.26
C ILE A 326 -5.78 -3.18 3.99
N ASN A 327 -6.17 -1.90 3.96
CA ASN A 327 -5.30 -0.80 4.45
C ASN A 327 -5.42 -0.54 5.95
N CYS A 328 -6.52 -0.97 6.58
CA CYS A 328 -6.69 -0.86 8.02
C CYS A 328 -6.43 -2.21 8.71
N ILE A 329 -7.24 -3.23 8.41
CA ILE A 329 -7.13 -4.55 9.10
C ILE A 329 -5.92 -5.34 8.60
N GLY A 330 -5.62 -5.31 7.31
CA GLY A 330 -4.50 -6.03 6.71
C GLY A 330 -3.17 -5.59 7.31
N MET A 331 -3.00 -4.28 7.54
CA MET A 331 -1.81 -3.72 8.20
C MET A 331 -1.64 -4.22 9.64
N CYS A 332 -2.73 -4.52 10.36
CA CYS A 332 -2.67 -5.12 11.69
C CYS A 332 -2.12 -6.55 11.67
N ILE A 333 -2.32 -7.30 10.60
CA ILE A 333 -1.93 -8.73 10.53
C ILE A 333 -0.59 -8.90 9.80
N LEU A 334 -0.15 -7.88 9.04
CA LEU A 334 1.08 -7.93 8.25
C LEU A 334 2.32 -8.26 9.09
N MET A 335 2.53 -7.57 10.21
CA MET A 335 3.71 -7.79 11.07
C MET A 335 3.75 -9.20 11.68
N PRO A 336 2.67 -9.72 12.31
CA PRO A 336 2.62 -11.12 12.73
C PRO A 336 2.93 -12.12 11.61
N ILE A 337 2.37 -11.91 10.41
CA ILE A 337 2.61 -12.81 9.26
C ILE A 337 4.08 -12.76 8.83
N MET A 338 4.68 -11.58 8.74
CA MET A 338 6.09 -11.42 8.39
C MET A 338 7.00 -12.18 9.36
N LEU A 339 6.77 -12.04 10.67
CA LEU A 339 7.54 -12.76 11.70
C LEU A 339 7.31 -14.27 11.64
N LEU A 340 6.09 -14.71 11.36
CA LEU A 340 5.76 -16.12 11.19
C LEU A 340 6.44 -16.72 9.96
N VAL A 341 6.52 -15.98 8.84
CA VAL A 341 7.28 -16.42 7.67
C VAL A 341 8.75 -16.56 8.01
N ILE A 342 9.36 -15.57 8.67
CA ILE A 342 10.76 -15.64 9.12
C ILE A 342 10.96 -16.88 10.01
N PHE A 343 10.07 -17.13 10.96
CA PHE A 343 10.13 -18.30 11.83
C PHE A 343 10.08 -19.64 11.07
N ILE A 344 9.33 -19.72 9.97
CA ILE A 344 9.23 -20.94 9.16
C ILE A 344 10.41 -21.11 8.20
N THR A 345 10.93 -20.00 7.66
CA THR A 345 11.96 -20.03 6.61
C THR A 345 13.39 -19.97 7.13
N ALA A 346 13.61 -19.29 8.26
CA ALA A 346 14.91 -19.20 8.87
C ALA A 346 15.09 -20.34 9.86
N ASP A 347 16.28 -20.94 9.88
CA ASP A 347 16.63 -21.87 10.93
C ASP A 347 16.77 -21.08 12.23
N ALA A 348 15.81 -21.25 13.15
CA ALA A 348 15.72 -20.47 14.38
C ALA A 348 17.01 -20.59 15.21
N ASP A 349 17.67 -21.75 15.15
CA ASP A 349 18.94 -22.01 15.82
C ASP A 349 20.08 -21.14 15.26
N VAL A 350 20.09 -20.89 13.94
CA VAL A 350 21.08 -20.00 13.30
C VAL A 350 20.85 -18.54 13.70
N LEU A 351 19.58 -18.10 13.77
CA LEU A 351 19.24 -16.75 14.25
C LEU A 351 19.61 -16.55 15.72
N LEU A 352 19.36 -17.56 16.56
CA LEU A 352 19.70 -17.52 17.99
C LEU A 352 21.23 -17.52 18.20
N GLN A 353 21.99 -18.26 17.40
CA GLN A 353 23.46 -18.28 17.47
C GLN A 353 24.12 -16.94 17.05
N GLN A 354 23.43 -16.14 16.23
CA GLN A 354 23.90 -14.80 15.84
C GLN A 354 23.60 -13.72 16.89
N LEU A 355 22.74 -14.00 17.87
CA LEU A 355 22.45 -13.08 18.95
C LEU A 355 23.46 -13.26 20.09
N PRO A 356 24.06 -12.18 20.62
CA PRO A 356 24.84 -12.25 21.85
C PRO A 356 23.98 -12.84 22.98
N ASP A 357 24.54 -13.70 23.82
CA ASP A 357 23.84 -14.18 25.02
C ASP A 357 23.66 -13.01 26.00
N ILE A 358 22.50 -12.38 25.92
CA ILE A 358 22.13 -11.23 26.75
C ILE A 358 21.52 -11.66 28.09
N THR A 359 21.33 -12.97 28.34
CA THR A 359 20.68 -13.47 29.57
C THR A 359 21.33 -12.97 30.87
N PRO A 360 22.66 -12.82 30.99
CA PRO A 360 23.29 -12.30 32.22
C PRO A 360 23.03 -10.82 32.47
N TYR A 361 22.59 -10.08 31.45
CA TYR A 361 22.32 -8.64 31.50
C TYR A 361 20.83 -8.32 31.76
N LEU A 362 19.97 -9.34 31.95
CA LEU A 362 18.52 -9.15 32.13
C LEU A 362 18.09 -8.84 33.57
N ASP A 363 18.96 -9.07 34.56
CA ASP A 363 18.65 -8.79 35.96
C ASP A 363 18.60 -7.28 36.25
N GLY A 364 17.47 -6.79 36.78
CA GLY A 364 17.23 -5.37 37.05
C GLY A 364 16.76 -4.54 35.85
N MET A 365 16.66 -5.12 34.65
CA MET A 365 16.40 -4.43 33.38
C MET A 365 14.93 -4.41 32.93
N LEU A 366 13.97 -4.63 33.85
CA LEU A 366 12.52 -4.52 33.57
C LEU A 366 12.09 -3.21 32.89
N PRO A 367 12.70 -2.03 33.18
CA PRO A 367 12.39 -0.79 32.45
C PRO A 367 12.58 -0.87 30.93
N TYR A 368 13.51 -1.70 30.44
CA TYR A 368 13.71 -1.91 29.00
C TYR A 368 12.52 -2.63 28.38
N ALA A 369 11.94 -3.62 29.06
CA ALA A 369 10.71 -4.29 28.62
C ALA A 369 9.53 -3.32 28.54
N VAL A 370 9.41 -2.41 29.52
CA VAL A 370 8.36 -1.37 29.54
C VAL A 370 8.52 -0.42 28.36
N LEU A 371 9.72 0.09 28.10
CA LEU A 371 9.98 0.99 26.97
C LEU A 371 9.82 0.30 25.62
N ALA A 372 10.28 -0.94 25.47
CA ALA A 372 10.02 -1.75 24.27
C ALA A 372 8.51 -1.95 24.05
N GLY A 373 7.77 -2.21 25.14
CA GLY A 373 6.31 -2.26 25.15
C GLY A 373 5.68 -0.94 24.67
N MET A 374 6.10 0.20 25.23
CA MET A 374 5.64 1.53 24.81
C MET A 374 5.94 1.82 23.34
N ALA A 375 7.15 1.52 22.88
CA ALA A 375 7.57 1.70 21.49
C ALA A 375 6.70 0.85 20.54
N SER A 376 6.42 -0.40 20.93
CA SER A 376 5.53 -1.29 20.20
C SER A 376 4.08 -0.77 20.16
N GLY A 377 3.58 -0.21 21.27
CA GLY A 377 2.22 0.31 21.32
C GLY A 377 2.02 1.56 20.47
N PHE A 378 3.01 2.47 20.41
CA PHE A 378 3.02 3.58 19.45
C PHE A 378 3.04 3.10 18.00
N LEU A 379 3.81 2.05 17.71
CA LEU A 379 3.89 1.46 16.38
C LEU A 379 2.51 0.89 15.98
N PHE A 380 1.95 -0.02 16.78
CA PHE A 380 0.69 -0.70 16.45
C PHE A 380 -0.56 0.18 16.50
N SER A 381 -0.54 1.32 17.21
CA SER A 381 -1.64 2.29 17.20
C SER A 381 -1.69 3.16 15.94
N ASN A 382 -0.55 3.36 15.27
CA ASN A 382 -0.45 4.30 14.15
C ASN A 382 -0.19 3.61 12.81
N LEU A 383 0.28 2.35 12.80
CA LEU A 383 0.39 1.54 11.59
C LEU A 383 -0.99 1.23 10.98
N ASN A 384 -2.01 1.05 11.82
CA ASN A 384 -3.36 0.84 11.33
C ASN A 384 -4.07 2.20 11.19
N MET A 385 -4.54 2.50 9.98
CA MET A 385 -5.18 3.79 9.70
C MET A 385 -6.63 3.84 10.18
N ILE A 386 -7.01 3.11 11.24
CA ILE A 386 -8.40 2.99 11.68
C ILE A 386 -8.87 4.28 12.34
N SER A 387 -8.17 4.71 13.39
CA SER A 387 -8.55 5.90 14.17
C SER A 387 -8.26 7.19 13.42
N SER A 388 -7.15 7.24 12.66
CA SER A 388 -6.74 8.40 11.85
C SER A 388 -7.57 8.66 10.60
N THR A 389 -8.56 7.82 10.32
CA THR A 389 -9.50 7.98 9.20
C THR A 389 -10.96 7.79 9.63
N ALA A 390 -11.24 7.72 10.94
CA ALA A 390 -12.55 7.32 11.44
C ALA A 390 -13.70 8.30 11.11
N ILE A 391 -13.41 9.60 11.02
CA ILE A 391 -14.33 10.65 10.56
C ILE A 391 -14.27 10.78 9.04
N SER A 392 -13.07 10.73 8.45
CA SER A 392 -12.90 10.80 6.99
C SER A 392 -13.66 9.70 6.24
N ARG A 393 -13.72 8.48 6.80
CA ARG A 393 -14.48 7.34 6.24
C ARG A 393 -16.00 7.57 6.18
N GLU A 394 -16.55 8.52 6.94
CA GLU A 394 -17.98 8.86 6.85
C GLU A 394 -18.28 9.72 5.61
N GLY A 395 -17.30 10.49 5.11
CA GLY A 395 -17.45 11.30 3.91
C GLY A 395 -18.67 12.23 3.97
N THR A 396 -19.49 12.20 2.92
CA THR A 396 -20.76 12.96 2.85
C THR A 396 -21.82 12.51 3.87
N ASN A 397 -21.66 11.31 4.46
CA ASN A 397 -22.57 10.81 5.48
C ASN A 397 -22.30 11.38 6.88
N ILE A 398 -21.34 12.31 7.03
CA ILE A 398 -21.11 12.98 8.33
C ILE A 398 -22.38 13.65 8.88
N SER A 399 -23.29 14.07 8.01
CA SER A 399 -24.61 14.59 8.40
C SER A 399 -25.39 13.58 9.25
N PHE A 400 -25.27 12.28 8.97
CA PHE A 400 -25.89 11.21 9.77
C PHE A 400 -25.43 11.21 11.22
N MET A 401 -24.14 11.43 11.45
CA MET A 401 -23.60 11.52 12.82
C MET A 401 -24.22 12.68 13.63
N LYS A 402 -24.69 13.74 12.97
CA LYS A 402 -25.26 14.92 13.62
C LYS A 402 -26.69 14.72 14.12
N TYR A 403 -27.48 13.86 13.48
CA TYR A 403 -28.90 13.68 13.83
C TYR A 403 -29.24 12.35 14.52
N ILE A 404 -28.31 11.40 14.63
CA ILE A 404 -28.58 10.15 15.34
C ILE A 404 -28.76 10.37 16.85
N PRO A 405 -29.66 9.61 17.52
CA PRO A 405 -29.98 9.77 18.96
C PRO A 405 -28.90 9.17 19.88
N MET A 406 -27.65 9.61 19.69
CA MET A 406 -26.44 9.18 20.39
C MET A 406 -25.50 10.36 20.58
N SER A 407 -24.99 10.56 21.79
CA SER A 407 -24.10 11.70 22.07
C SER A 407 -22.79 11.57 21.29
N LEU A 408 -22.21 12.70 20.87
CA LEU A 408 -20.96 12.72 20.10
C LEU A 408 -19.84 11.99 20.84
N LYS A 409 -19.76 12.14 22.17
CA LYS A 409 -18.81 11.40 23.01
C LYS A 409 -18.94 9.89 22.81
N GLN A 410 -20.15 9.34 22.88
CA GLN A 410 -20.36 7.90 22.67
C GLN A 410 -20.01 7.45 21.25
N GLN A 411 -20.28 8.28 20.24
CA GLN A 411 -19.92 7.98 18.85
C GLN A 411 -18.39 7.94 18.65
N LEU A 412 -17.67 8.94 19.18
CA LEU A 412 -16.21 9.00 19.12
C LEU A 412 -15.55 7.85 19.88
N GLN A 413 -16.09 7.50 21.05
CA GLN A 413 -15.63 6.36 21.85
C GLN A 413 -15.79 5.03 21.10
N ALA A 414 -16.92 4.82 20.43
CA ALA A 414 -17.09 3.63 19.59
C ALA A 414 -16.11 3.57 18.42
N LYS A 415 -15.78 4.73 17.82
CA LYS A 415 -14.81 4.83 16.71
C LYS A 415 -13.38 4.56 17.17
N VAL A 416 -12.91 5.21 18.24
CA VAL A 416 -11.54 4.98 18.76
C VAL A 416 -11.37 3.55 19.27
N LEU A 417 -12.40 2.98 19.89
CA LEU A 417 -12.38 1.60 20.39
C LEU A 417 -12.20 0.57 19.26
N SER A 418 -12.66 0.88 18.04
CA SER A 418 -12.39 0.01 16.88
C SER A 418 -10.91 -0.04 16.52
N GLY A 419 -10.19 1.09 16.61
CA GLY A 419 -8.74 1.14 16.39
C GLY A 419 -7.97 0.49 17.53
N ILE A 420 -8.32 0.79 18.79
CA ILE A 420 -7.71 0.19 19.98
C ILE A 420 -7.84 -1.34 19.94
N LEU A 421 -9.03 -1.87 19.67
CA LEU A 421 -9.26 -3.32 19.62
C LEU A 421 -8.34 -3.99 18.59
N MET A 422 -8.25 -3.42 17.39
CA MET A 422 -7.42 -3.97 16.32
C MET A 422 -5.92 -3.81 16.59
N SER A 423 -5.49 -2.71 17.19
CA SER A 423 -4.11 -2.51 17.67
C SER A 423 -3.72 -3.53 18.72
N VAL A 424 -4.60 -3.81 19.70
CA VAL A 424 -4.33 -4.81 20.73
C VAL A 424 -4.23 -6.21 20.13
N ILE A 425 -5.15 -6.58 19.23
CA ILE A 425 -5.08 -7.87 18.54
C ILE A 425 -3.75 -8.00 17.78
N SER A 426 -3.34 -6.95 17.04
CA SER A 426 -2.08 -6.91 16.30
C SER A 426 -0.87 -7.10 17.22
N MET A 427 -0.80 -6.32 18.29
CA MET A 427 0.27 -6.37 19.27
C MET A 427 0.37 -7.76 19.94
N LEU A 428 -0.76 -8.34 20.36
CA LEU A 428 -0.77 -9.67 20.99
C LEU A 428 -0.31 -10.76 20.01
N LEU A 429 -0.78 -10.73 18.76
CA LEU A 429 -0.33 -11.69 17.75
C LEU A 429 1.18 -11.57 17.49
N THR A 430 1.70 -10.34 17.38
CA THR A 430 3.15 -10.13 17.24
C THR A 430 3.92 -10.61 18.47
N MET A 431 3.45 -10.34 19.69
CA MET A 431 4.11 -10.82 20.90
C MET A 431 4.17 -12.35 20.96
N VAL A 432 3.10 -13.04 20.54
CA VAL A 432 3.11 -14.50 20.46
C VAL A 432 4.17 -14.99 19.47
N CYS A 433 4.29 -14.37 18.29
CA CYS A 433 5.34 -14.71 17.33
C CYS A 433 6.74 -14.46 17.90
N VAL A 434 6.96 -13.34 18.57
CA VAL A 434 8.26 -13.00 19.20
C VAL A 434 8.60 -13.99 20.30
N TYR A 435 7.63 -14.40 21.12
CA TYR A 435 7.84 -15.37 22.20
C TYR A 435 8.38 -16.71 21.66
N PHE A 436 7.83 -17.21 20.56
CA PHE A 436 8.29 -18.45 19.94
C PHE A 436 9.61 -18.30 19.17
N LEU A 437 9.88 -17.13 18.60
CA LEU A 437 11.11 -16.87 17.85
C LEU A 437 12.31 -16.60 18.78
N LEU A 438 12.08 -15.93 19.90
CA LEU A 438 13.10 -15.50 20.87
C LEU A 438 12.69 -15.93 22.30
N PRO A 439 12.71 -17.22 22.63
CA PRO A 439 12.36 -17.74 23.96
C PRO A 439 13.43 -17.46 25.02
N ILE A 440 14.10 -16.29 24.94
CA ILE A 440 15.25 -15.90 25.78
C ILE A 440 14.77 -15.08 27.00
N PHE A 441 13.64 -14.37 26.88
CA PHE A 441 13.17 -13.46 27.93
C PHE A 441 12.20 -14.13 28.93
N PRO A 442 12.23 -13.74 30.21
CA PRO A 442 11.26 -14.19 31.21
C PRO A 442 9.83 -13.77 30.85
N LEU A 443 8.83 -14.58 31.24
CA LEU A 443 7.41 -14.30 30.96
C LEU A 443 6.95 -12.94 31.55
N THR A 444 7.57 -12.49 32.64
CA THR A 444 7.30 -11.19 33.27
C THR A 444 7.61 -10.01 32.35
N TRP A 445 8.62 -10.12 31.48
CA TRP A 445 8.97 -9.07 30.51
C TRP A 445 7.88 -8.91 29.46
N TYR A 446 7.32 -10.01 28.97
CA TYR A 446 6.20 -9.99 28.02
C TYR A 446 4.96 -9.34 28.62
N PHE A 447 4.62 -9.66 29.88
CA PHE A 447 3.50 -9.02 30.57
C PHE A 447 3.73 -7.52 30.80
N ALA A 448 4.93 -7.12 31.22
CA ALA A 448 5.29 -5.72 31.42
C ALA A 448 5.23 -4.93 30.10
N ALA A 449 5.77 -5.49 29.03
CA ALA A 449 5.70 -4.92 27.69
C ALA A 449 4.25 -4.81 27.21
N ALA A 450 3.41 -5.83 27.44
CA ALA A 450 2.01 -5.82 27.02
C ALA A 450 1.22 -4.74 27.76
N ALA A 451 1.41 -4.61 29.07
CA ALA A 451 0.78 -3.56 29.87
C ALA A 451 1.20 -2.16 29.42
N ALA A 452 2.51 -1.95 29.20
CA ALA A 452 3.04 -0.67 28.74
C ALA A 452 2.59 -0.31 27.31
N SER A 453 2.47 -1.31 26.44
CA SER A 453 1.95 -1.14 25.08
C SER A 453 0.49 -0.69 25.08
N LEU A 454 -0.33 -1.17 26.03
CA LEU A 454 -1.75 -0.81 26.09
C LEU A 454 -1.93 0.69 26.31
N ILE A 455 -1.11 1.30 27.16
CA ILE A 455 -1.13 2.74 27.45
C ILE A 455 -0.87 3.53 26.17
N THR A 456 0.23 3.23 25.49
CA THR A 456 0.60 3.93 24.25
C THR A 456 -0.32 3.59 23.07
N ILE A 457 -0.97 2.42 23.06
CA ILE A 457 -2.01 2.07 22.08
C ILE A 457 -3.21 2.99 22.22
N VAL A 458 -3.68 3.22 23.45
CA VAL A 458 -4.81 4.11 23.74
C VAL A 458 -4.45 5.53 23.32
N LEU A 459 -3.26 6.01 23.71
CA LEU A 459 -2.75 7.34 23.37
C LEU A 459 -2.63 7.56 21.87
N GLY A 460 -1.99 6.65 21.15
CA GLY A 460 -1.81 6.76 19.71
C GLY A 460 -3.14 6.77 18.95
N ASN A 461 -4.13 5.98 19.39
CA ASN A 461 -5.45 5.97 18.78
C ASN A 461 -6.24 7.25 19.06
N TYR A 462 -6.17 7.81 20.27
CA TYR A 462 -6.80 9.09 20.59
C TYR A 462 -6.17 10.26 19.83
N ALA A 463 -4.84 10.32 19.78
CA ALA A 463 -4.10 11.32 19.01
C ALA A 463 -4.45 11.24 17.52
N SER A 464 -4.50 10.03 16.98
CA SER A 464 -4.90 9.75 15.60
C SER A 464 -6.33 10.23 15.29
N LEU A 465 -7.28 9.94 16.18
CA LEU A 465 -8.65 10.42 16.02
C LEU A 465 -8.75 11.94 16.12
N ALA A 466 -7.97 12.57 17.01
CA ALA A 466 -7.91 14.03 17.12
C ALA A 466 -7.39 14.69 15.83
N LEU A 467 -6.37 14.10 15.20
CA LEU A 467 -5.86 14.55 13.90
C LEU A 467 -6.93 14.46 12.80
N ASP A 468 -7.67 13.34 12.75
CA ASP A 468 -8.73 13.18 11.76
C ASP A 468 -9.92 14.14 12.00
N ILE A 469 -10.24 14.46 13.26
CA ILE A 469 -11.24 15.48 13.59
C ILE A 469 -10.78 16.88 13.14
N LEU A 470 -9.48 17.19 13.28
CA LEU A 470 -8.90 18.47 12.87
C LEU A 470 -8.95 18.66 11.34
N HIS A 471 -8.55 17.64 10.60
CA HIS A 471 -8.42 17.67 9.15
C HIS A 471 -9.12 16.47 8.49
N PRO A 472 -10.46 16.36 8.58
CA PRO A 472 -11.17 15.25 7.98
C PRO A 472 -11.26 15.43 6.46
N LYS A 473 -10.89 14.39 5.73
CA LYS A 473 -11.10 14.29 4.29
C LYS A 473 -12.51 13.80 4.02
N LEU A 474 -13.48 14.72 3.93
CA LEU A 474 -14.90 14.38 3.73
C LEU A 474 -15.30 14.27 2.26
N VAL A 475 -14.58 14.94 1.37
CA VAL A 475 -14.85 14.93 -0.07
C VAL A 475 -13.91 13.91 -0.72
N TRP A 476 -14.44 12.74 -1.01
CA TRP A 476 -13.72 11.71 -1.76
C TRP A 476 -14.64 11.02 -2.76
N GLU A 477 -14.08 10.69 -3.91
CA GLU A 477 -14.77 10.01 -5.01
C GLU A 477 -14.83 8.49 -4.80
N GLN A 478 -13.82 7.94 -4.14
CA GLN A 478 -13.69 6.52 -3.84
C GLN A 478 -13.32 6.33 -2.37
N GLU A 479 -13.84 5.26 -1.74
CA GLU A 479 -13.52 4.89 -0.35
C GLU A 479 -12.00 4.76 -0.14
N ALA A 480 -11.26 4.34 -1.17
CA ALA A 480 -9.80 4.28 -1.13
C ALA A 480 -9.13 5.61 -0.81
N ALA A 481 -9.69 6.73 -1.29
CA ALA A 481 -9.12 8.05 -1.06
C ALA A 481 -9.33 8.52 0.39
N ALA A 482 -10.35 8.00 1.09
CA ALA A 482 -10.60 8.30 2.51
C ALA A 482 -9.51 7.72 3.44
N VAL A 483 -8.79 6.70 2.98
CA VAL A 483 -7.69 6.05 3.72
C VAL A 483 -6.34 6.36 3.08
N LYS A 484 -6.08 5.87 1.85
CA LYS A 484 -4.75 5.93 1.23
C LYS A 484 -4.24 7.35 0.95
N GLN A 485 -5.15 8.28 0.68
CA GLN A 485 -4.81 9.67 0.32
C GLN A 485 -5.20 10.65 1.44
N ASN A 486 -5.33 10.14 2.67
CA ASN A 486 -5.69 10.93 3.82
C ASN A 486 -4.42 11.42 4.54
N MET A 487 -4.23 12.72 4.57
CA MET A 487 -3.07 13.33 5.22
C MET A 487 -3.06 13.08 6.73
N SER A 488 -4.22 13.07 7.38
CA SER A 488 -4.33 12.72 8.80
C SER A 488 -3.82 11.31 9.08
N GLY A 489 -4.09 10.39 8.15
CA GLY A 489 -3.56 9.03 8.18
C GLY A 489 -2.04 8.97 8.04
N ILE A 490 -1.46 9.65 7.05
CA ILE A 490 0.00 9.68 6.82
C ILE A 490 0.73 10.34 8.00
N VAL A 491 0.22 11.48 8.48
CA VAL A 491 0.80 12.21 9.62
C VAL A 491 0.74 11.36 10.89
N SER A 492 -0.38 10.68 11.15
CA SER A 492 -0.51 9.73 12.27
C SER A 492 0.54 8.62 12.19
N MET A 493 0.69 7.99 11.02
CA MET A 493 1.67 6.91 10.81
C MET A 493 3.12 7.39 11.05
N LEU A 494 3.51 8.53 10.46
CA LEU A 494 4.84 9.11 10.63
C LEU A 494 5.10 9.56 12.07
N ALA A 495 4.10 10.16 12.72
CA ALA A 495 4.20 10.56 14.13
C ALA A 495 4.36 9.33 15.03
N GLY A 496 3.61 8.24 14.78
CA GLY A 496 3.76 6.98 15.49
C GLY A 496 5.15 6.38 15.33
N MET A 497 5.67 6.32 14.09
CA MET A 497 7.03 5.86 13.83
C MET A 497 8.08 6.72 14.53
N ALA A 498 7.94 8.05 14.49
CA ALA A 498 8.83 8.96 15.19
C ALA A 498 8.78 8.73 16.72
N MET A 499 7.59 8.55 17.30
CA MET A 499 7.43 8.26 18.72
C MET A 499 8.03 6.89 19.10
N THR A 500 7.90 5.88 18.25
CA THR A 500 8.59 4.58 18.43
C THR A 500 10.10 4.79 18.44
N VAL A 501 10.66 5.51 17.45
CA VAL A 501 12.11 5.79 17.39
C VAL A 501 12.56 6.58 18.61
N VAL A 502 11.85 7.63 19.00
CA VAL A 502 12.18 8.42 20.20
C VAL A 502 12.20 7.53 21.44
N THR A 503 11.17 6.70 21.63
CA THR A 503 11.10 5.76 22.76
C THR A 503 12.26 4.75 22.72
N CYS A 504 12.65 4.28 21.53
CA CYS A 504 13.78 3.38 21.36
C CYS A 504 15.13 4.06 21.60
N VAL A 505 15.35 5.28 21.11
CA VAL A 505 16.60 6.04 21.32
C VAL A 505 16.79 6.34 22.81
N LEU A 506 15.70 6.64 23.51
CA LEU A 506 15.72 6.81 24.96
C LEU A 506 16.16 5.53 25.71
N LEU A 507 15.97 4.32 25.14
CA LEU A 507 16.55 3.08 25.69
C LEU A 507 18.07 3.13 25.74
N PHE A 508 18.72 3.77 24.76
CA PHE A 508 20.17 3.70 24.59
C PHE A 508 20.93 4.91 25.15
N ILE A 509 20.23 6.02 25.44
CA ILE A 509 20.84 7.26 25.92
C ILE A 509 20.73 7.42 27.45
N LEU A 510 19.69 6.87 28.08
CA LEU A 510 19.49 7.02 29.52
C LEU A 510 20.54 6.20 30.30
N PRO A 511 21.31 6.82 31.21
CA PRO A 511 22.15 6.08 32.14
C PRO A 511 21.30 5.16 33.02
N ASP A 512 21.84 3.98 33.37
CA ASP A 512 21.11 2.95 34.11
C ASP A 512 20.48 3.48 35.42
N ASP A 513 21.16 4.40 36.12
CA ASP A 513 20.69 5.03 37.37
C ASP A 513 19.38 5.83 37.22
N TYR A 514 19.14 6.40 36.03
CA TYR A 514 17.97 7.23 35.75
C TYR A 514 16.88 6.49 34.98
N LEU A 515 17.17 5.27 34.51
CA LEU A 515 16.28 4.52 33.63
C LEU A 515 14.93 4.23 34.31
N LEU A 516 14.92 3.78 35.57
CA LEU A 516 13.68 3.48 36.28
C LEU A 516 12.80 4.72 36.45
N PHE A 517 13.38 5.85 36.87
CA PHE A 517 12.64 7.09 37.07
C PHE A 517 12.17 7.70 35.74
N GLY A 518 13.00 7.65 34.70
CA GLY A 518 12.65 8.12 33.36
C GLY A 518 11.50 7.32 32.75
N THR A 519 11.54 5.99 32.85
CA THR A 519 10.48 5.11 32.36
C THR A 519 9.17 5.29 33.11
N ALA A 520 9.22 5.34 34.45
CA ALA A 520 8.04 5.63 35.27
C ALA A 520 7.44 7.00 34.93
N GLY A 521 8.28 8.03 34.76
CA GLY A 521 7.86 9.36 34.34
C GLY A 521 7.14 9.36 32.99
N MET A 522 7.67 8.66 32.00
CA MET A 522 7.03 8.54 30.67
C MET A 522 5.69 7.84 30.73
N VAL A 523 5.58 6.76 31.51
CA VAL A 523 4.31 6.05 31.73
C VAL A 523 3.27 6.97 32.34
N ILE A 524 3.64 7.72 33.39
CA ILE A 524 2.75 8.68 34.05
C ILE A 524 2.30 9.78 33.07
N VAL A 525 3.23 10.32 32.28
CA VAL A 525 2.91 11.35 31.28
C VAL A 525 1.94 10.81 30.23
N CYS A 526 2.17 9.60 29.70
CA CYS A 526 1.26 9.01 28.71
C CYS A 526 -0.14 8.81 29.28
N ILE A 527 -0.26 8.28 30.51
CA ILE A 527 -1.55 8.11 31.19
C ILE A 527 -2.23 9.47 31.41
N ALA A 528 -1.49 10.50 31.83
CA ALA A 528 -2.05 11.82 32.04
C ALA A 528 -2.61 12.41 30.73
N VAL A 529 -1.88 12.25 29.62
CA VAL A 529 -2.33 12.71 28.30
C VAL A 529 -3.55 11.91 27.81
N ASP A 530 -3.60 10.60 28.05
CA ASP A 530 -4.78 9.77 27.77
C ASP A 530 -6.04 10.25 28.49
N VAL A 531 -5.91 10.56 29.78
CA VAL A 531 -7.03 11.11 30.58
C VAL A 531 -7.49 12.45 30.00
N VAL A 532 -6.56 13.32 29.60
CA VAL A 532 -6.89 14.60 28.95
C VAL A 532 -7.66 14.37 27.65
N PHE A 533 -7.21 13.45 26.78
CA PHE A 533 -7.93 13.11 25.56
C PHE A 533 -9.33 12.57 25.85
N TYR A 534 -9.46 11.62 26.78
CA TYR A 534 -10.74 11.05 27.16
C TYR A 534 -11.75 12.10 27.67
N MET A 535 -11.28 13.10 28.41
CA MET A 535 -12.12 14.15 28.98
C MET A 535 -12.44 15.30 28.02
N ARG A 536 -11.56 15.63 27.06
CA ARG A 536 -11.66 16.88 26.26
C ARG A 536 -11.96 16.67 24.78
N LEU A 537 -11.77 15.46 24.23
CA LEU A 537 -11.91 15.22 22.80
C LEU A 537 -13.33 15.51 22.28
N ASP A 538 -14.37 15.27 23.08
CA ASP A 538 -15.76 15.53 22.70
C ASP A 538 -16.06 17.03 22.58
N SER A 539 -15.61 17.83 23.54
CA SER A 539 -15.73 19.30 23.53
C SER A 539 -15.01 19.90 22.32
N PHE A 540 -13.84 19.34 22.00
CA PHE A 540 -13.07 19.72 20.83
C PHE A 540 -13.78 19.34 19.52
N ALA A 541 -14.30 18.11 19.44
CA ALA A 541 -15.03 17.64 18.28
C ALA A 541 -16.32 18.44 18.04
N GLN A 542 -17.08 18.79 19.08
CA GLN A 542 -18.29 19.60 18.94
C GLN A 542 -18.01 20.93 18.23
N LYS A 543 -16.99 21.66 18.67
CA LYS A 543 -16.60 22.94 18.04
C LYS A 543 -16.29 22.77 16.55
N ARG A 544 -15.61 21.68 16.20
CA ARG A 544 -15.23 21.41 14.81
C ARG A 544 -16.40 20.93 13.95
N PHE A 545 -17.28 20.09 14.49
CA PHE A 545 -18.47 19.60 13.81
C PHE A 545 -19.52 20.69 13.53
N HIS A 546 -19.48 21.81 14.25
CA HIS A 546 -20.28 23.00 13.92
C HIS A 546 -19.72 23.81 12.74
N GLN A 547 -18.42 23.70 12.45
CA GLN A 547 -17.76 24.39 11.34
C GLN A 547 -17.77 23.59 10.02
N LEU A 548 -17.88 22.27 10.14
CA LEU A 548 -18.07 21.31 9.05
C LEU A 548 -19.55 21.16 8.75
#